data_AF-A0A7J6IF02-F1
#
_entry.id   AF-A0A7J6IF02-F1
#
_cell.length_a   1.000
_cell.length_b   1.000
_cell.length_c   1.000
_cell.angle_alpha   90.00
_cell.angle_beta   90.00
_cell.angle_gamma   90.00
#
_symmetry.space_group_name_H-M   'P 1'
#
loop_
_entity.id
_entity.type
_entity.pdbx_description
1 polymer ?
#
loop_
_entity_poly.entity_id
_entity_poly.type
_entity_poly.pdbx_seq_one_letter_code
_entity_poly.pdbx_strand_id
1 'polypeptide(L)'
;MFGMLYETFPANRRLFKSRSFLSGLGTRVAKRKINDEKALEYFLHNSVEHQVRTIMDELKNVEEIRRALDLGDGTFSRTTHMQLAMLPKRLSAAGTRRHRPRHRNTPAST
;
A
#
# COMPACT_ATOMS: atom_id res chain seq x y z
N MET A 1 -5.09 13.88 -10.01
CA MET A 1 -4.87 12.43 -10.12
C MET A 1 -6.18 11.64 -10.07
N PHE A 2 -6.96 11.67 -8.97
CA PHE A 2 -8.21 10.90 -8.89
C PHE A 2 -9.28 11.31 -9.92
N GLY A 3 -9.42 12.61 -10.25
CA GLY A 3 -10.34 13.05 -11.30
C GLY A 3 -10.05 12.40 -12.66
N MET A 4 -8.79 12.43 -13.09
CA MET A 4 -8.32 11.75 -14.31
C MET A 4 -8.64 10.24 -14.29
N LEU A 5 -8.41 9.56 -13.16
CA LEU A 5 -8.77 8.13 -13.04
C LEU A 5 -10.27 7.88 -13.23
N TYR A 6 -11.14 8.72 -12.67
CA TYR A 6 -12.60 8.58 -12.82
C TYR A 6 -13.08 8.91 -14.24
N GLU A 7 -12.43 9.86 -14.91
CA GLU A 7 -12.72 10.19 -16.31
C GLU A 7 -12.29 9.05 -17.26
N THR A 8 -11.10 8.48 -17.04
CA THR A 8 -10.56 7.40 -17.88
C THR A 8 -11.21 6.04 -17.61
N PHE A 9 -11.55 5.75 -16.36
CA PHE A 9 -12.15 4.49 -15.93
C PHE A 9 -13.56 4.73 -15.34
N PRO A 10 -14.54 5.05 -16.20
CA PRO A 10 -15.87 5.36 -15.73
C PRO A 10 -16.52 4.12 -15.09
N ALA A 11 -17.29 4.34 -14.03
CA ALA A 11 -17.87 3.28 -13.21
C ALA A 11 -18.80 2.32 -13.99
N ASN A 12 -19.32 2.75 -15.14
CA ASN A 12 -20.15 1.94 -16.03
C ASN A 12 -19.36 0.87 -16.83
N ARG A 13 -18.04 1.04 -17.03
CA ARG A 13 -17.21 0.14 -17.83
C ARG A 13 -16.89 -1.19 -17.13
N ARG A 14 -17.17 -1.30 -15.81
CA ARG A 14 -17.01 -2.53 -14.99
C ARG A 14 -15.67 -3.26 -15.22
N LEU A 15 -14.58 -2.51 -15.27
CA LEU A 15 -13.23 -3.07 -15.50
C LEU A 15 -12.73 -3.93 -14.34
N PHE A 16 -13.17 -3.64 -13.13
CA PHE A 16 -12.80 -4.37 -11.93
C PHE A 16 -13.92 -5.30 -11.46
N LYS A 17 -13.56 -6.29 -10.65
CA LYS A 17 -14.50 -7.26 -10.08
C LYS A 17 -15.61 -6.53 -9.29
N SER A 18 -16.83 -7.04 -9.41
CA SER A 18 -17.98 -6.47 -8.70
C SER A 18 -17.84 -6.60 -7.18
N ARG A 19 -18.56 -5.74 -6.44
CA ARG A 19 -18.67 -5.85 -4.98
C ARG A 19 -19.19 -7.23 -4.53
N SER A 20 -20.13 -7.82 -5.27
CA SER A 20 -20.64 -9.16 -4.98
C SER A 20 -19.55 -10.23 -5.11
N PHE A 21 -18.73 -10.17 -6.16
CA PHE A 21 -17.59 -11.07 -6.33
C PHE A 21 -16.58 -10.92 -5.18
N LEU A 22 -16.20 -9.69 -4.85
CA LEU A 22 -15.22 -9.41 -3.79
C LEU A 22 -15.72 -9.85 -2.40
N SER A 23 -17.01 -9.66 -2.11
CA SER A 23 -17.63 -10.15 -0.88
C SER A 23 -17.59 -11.67 -0.78
N GLY A 24 -17.89 -12.36 -1.89
CA GLY A 24 -17.80 -13.82 -1.97
C GLY A 24 -16.37 -14.33 -1.81
N LEU A 25 -15.40 -13.64 -2.42
CA LEU A 25 -13.98 -13.95 -2.27
C LEU A 25 -13.53 -13.78 -0.81
N GLY A 26 -13.84 -12.64 -0.19
CA GLY A 26 -13.52 -12.39 1.22
C GLY A 26 -14.09 -13.44 2.15
N THR A 27 -15.35 -13.87 1.92
CA THR A 27 -15.98 -14.94 2.70
C THR A 27 -15.24 -16.27 2.58
N ARG A 28 -14.77 -16.64 1.38
CA ARG A 28 -14.01 -17.88 1.17
C ARG A 28 -12.63 -17.81 1.82
N VAL A 29 -11.95 -16.69 1.66
CA VAL A 29 -10.61 -16.46 2.21
C VAL A 29 -10.64 -16.47 3.74
N ALA A 30 -11.60 -15.78 4.36
CA ALA A 30 -11.73 -15.69 5.82
C ALA A 30 -12.00 -17.05 6.51
N LYS A 31 -12.57 -18.03 5.80
CA LYS A 31 -12.84 -19.37 6.35
C LYS A 31 -11.62 -20.29 6.35
N ARG A 32 -10.57 -19.96 5.58
CA ARG A 32 -9.36 -20.78 5.50
C ARG A 32 -8.34 -20.30 6.54
N LYS A 33 -7.91 -21.20 7.43
CA LYS A 33 -6.75 -20.95 8.29
C LYS A 33 -5.48 -20.99 7.44
N ILE A 34 -4.53 -20.11 7.76
CA ILE A 34 -3.18 -20.13 7.17
C ILE A 34 -2.28 -20.91 8.14
N ASN A 35 -2.08 -22.19 7.85
CA ASN A 35 -1.33 -23.13 8.69
C ASN A 35 -0.07 -23.69 8.00
N ASP A 36 0.08 -23.45 6.70
CA ASP A 36 1.22 -23.86 5.89
C ASP A 36 1.47 -22.86 4.74
N GLU A 37 2.61 -23.02 4.05
CA GLU A 37 3.05 -22.14 2.97
C GLU A 37 2.07 -22.16 1.78
N LYS A 38 1.41 -23.30 1.54
CA LYS A 38 0.45 -23.45 0.45
C LYS A 38 -0.84 -22.67 0.73
N ALA A 39 -1.29 -22.63 1.98
CA ALA A 39 -2.41 -21.81 2.41
C ALA A 39 -2.06 -20.31 2.34
N LEU A 40 -0.83 -19.94 2.69
CA LEU A 40 -0.33 -18.56 2.57
C LEU A 40 -0.25 -18.12 1.10
N GLU A 41 0.32 -18.96 0.23
CA GLU A 41 0.40 -18.72 -1.21
C GLU A 41 -1.01 -18.52 -1.79
N TYR A 42 -1.95 -19.39 -1.46
CA TYR A 42 -3.34 -19.25 -1.87
C TYR A 42 -3.95 -17.91 -1.42
N PHE A 43 -3.72 -17.51 -0.17
CA PHE A 43 -4.23 -16.24 0.36
C PHE A 43 -3.66 -15.06 -0.43
N LEU A 44 -2.34 -15.00 -0.61
CA LEU A 44 -1.65 -13.89 -1.27
C LEU A 44 -2.04 -13.80 -2.75
N HIS A 45 -2.10 -14.94 -3.44
CA HIS A 45 -2.44 -14.98 -4.85
C HIS A 45 -3.86 -14.45 -5.12
N ASN A 46 -4.83 -14.85 -4.29
CA ASN A 46 -6.23 -14.48 -4.48
C ASN A 46 -6.56 -13.07 -3.96
N SER A 47 -5.99 -12.70 -2.81
CA SER A 47 -6.37 -11.47 -2.11
C SER A 47 -5.56 -10.26 -2.57
N VAL A 48 -4.33 -10.47 -3.05
CA VAL A 48 -3.40 -9.39 -3.40
C VAL A 48 -2.97 -9.50 -4.85
N GLU A 49 -2.26 -10.58 -5.23
CA GLU A 49 -1.56 -10.63 -6.51
C GLU A 49 -2.52 -10.47 -7.70
N HIS A 50 -3.60 -11.26 -7.76
CA HIS A 50 -4.54 -11.19 -8.87
C HIS A 50 -5.23 -9.82 -8.97
N GLN A 51 -5.68 -9.27 -7.83
CA GLN A 51 -6.38 -7.98 -7.81
C GLN A 51 -5.45 -6.84 -8.24
N VAL A 52 -4.24 -6.80 -7.69
CA VAL A 52 -3.24 -5.78 -8.03
C VAL A 52 -2.83 -5.93 -9.49
N ARG A 53 -2.56 -7.15 -9.98
CA ARG A 53 -2.23 -7.39 -11.39
C ARG A 53 -3.33 -6.86 -12.32
N THR A 54 -4.60 -7.20 -12.06
CA THR A 54 -5.71 -6.69 -12.88
C THR A 54 -5.78 -5.17 -12.88
N ILE A 55 -5.59 -4.52 -11.73
CA ILE A 55 -5.54 -3.05 -11.66
C ILE A 55 -4.38 -2.52 -12.51
N MET A 56 -3.18 -3.05 -12.30
CA MET A 56 -1.98 -2.59 -13.01
C MET A 56 -2.07 -2.79 -14.52
N ASP A 57 -2.64 -3.90 -14.98
CA ASP A 57 -2.81 -4.20 -16.40
C ASP A 57 -3.75 -3.18 -17.08
N GLU A 58 -4.82 -2.76 -16.40
CA GLU A 58 -5.70 -1.70 -16.89
C GLU A 58 -5.03 -0.32 -16.87
N LEU A 59 -4.35 0.04 -15.77
CA LEU A 59 -3.71 1.35 -15.61
C LEU A 59 -2.60 1.59 -16.65
N LYS A 60 -1.84 0.54 -17.00
CA LYS A 60 -0.75 0.64 -17.98
C LYS A 60 -1.23 0.84 -19.41
N ASN A 61 -2.49 0.54 -19.73
CA ASN A 61 -3.02 0.72 -21.08
C ASN A 61 -3.41 2.17 -21.39
N VAL A 62 -3.28 3.08 -20.42
CA VAL A 62 -3.61 4.51 -20.59
C VAL A 62 -2.32 5.31 -20.48
N GLU A 63 -1.88 5.92 -21.56
CA GLU A 63 -0.59 6.62 -21.64
C GLU A 63 -0.44 7.74 -20.60
N GLU A 64 -1.47 8.53 -20.38
CA GLU A 64 -1.47 9.63 -19.41
C GLU A 64 -1.25 9.12 -18.00
N ILE A 65 -1.93 8.02 -17.64
CA ILE A 65 -1.85 7.38 -16.33
C ILE A 65 -0.53 6.65 -16.18
N ARG A 66 -0.10 5.94 -17.23
CA ARG A 66 1.18 5.24 -17.30
C ARG A 66 2.33 6.20 -17.03
N ARG A 67 2.34 7.38 -17.64
CA ARG A 67 3.34 8.43 -17.42
C ARG A 67 3.21 9.08 -16.04
N ALA A 68 1.98 9.41 -15.62
CA ALA A 68 1.75 10.06 -14.32
C ALA A 68 2.11 9.17 -13.12
N LEU A 69 2.06 7.84 -13.29
CA LEU A 69 2.37 6.84 -12.28
C LEU A 69 3.73 6.16 -12.50
N ASP A 70 4.48 6.55 -13.52
CA ASP A 70 5.77 5.94 -13.89
C ASP A 70 5.69 4.41 -14.05
N LEU A 71 4.67 3.94 -14.77
CA LEU A 71 4.41 2.52 -14.98
C LEU A 71 5.04 2.04 -16.29
N GLY A 72 5.81 0.96 -16.25
CA GLY A 72 6.33 0.32 -17.48
C GLY A 72 7.81 -0.02 -17.45
N ASP A 73 8.60 0.66 -16.61
CA ASP A 73 10.05 0.47 -16.54
C ASP A 73 10.48 -0.72 -15.64
N GLY A 74 9.58 -1.69 -15.42
CA GLY A 74 9.86 -2.89 -14.63
C GLY A 74 9.88 -2.68 -13.10
N THR A 75 9.68 -1.47 -12.61
CA THR A 75 9.60 -1.12 -11.18
C THR A 75 8.23 -1.40 -10.55
N PHE A 76 7.58 -2.54 -10.88
CA PHE A 76 6.65 -3.11 -9.91
C PHE A 76 7.52 -3.83 -8.89
N SER A 77 7.87 -3.15 -7.79
CA SER A 77 8.57 -3.79 -6.68
C SER A 77 7.70 -4.95 -6.21
N ARG A 78 8.09 -6.16 -6.61
CA ARG A 78 7.64 -7.41 -6.01
C ARG A 78 8.16 -7.35 -4.59
N THR A 79 7.44 -6.67 -3.70
CA THR A 79 7.67 -6.81 -2.28
C THR A 79 7.25 -8.23 -1.94
N THR A 80 8.18 -9.18 -2.12
CA THR A 80 8.09 -10.44 -1.42
C THR A 80 8.04 -10.08 0.05
N HIS A 81 7.23 -10.79 0.83
CA HIS A 81 7.13 -10.61 2.28
C HIS A 81 8.54 -10.55 2.96
N MET A 82 9.54 -11.16 2.33
CA MET A 82 10.95 -11.09 2.71
C MET A 82 11.57 -9.68 2.64
N GLN A 83 11.25 -8.85 1.64
CA GLN A 83 11.82 -7.49 1.55
C GLN A 83 11.31 -6.54 2.64
N LEU A 84 10.05 -6.68 3.07
CA LEU A 84 9.49 -5.90 4.19
C LEU A 84 10.07 -6.36 5.54
N ALA A 85 10.33 -7.66 5.70
CA ALA A 85 11.03 -8.20 6.86
C ALA A 85 12.52 -7.82 6.90
N MET A 86 13.12 -7.51 5.75
CA MET A 86 14.54 -7.12 5.60
C MET A 86 14.78 -5.60 5.63
N LEU A 87 13.73 -4.76 5.72
CA LEU A 87 13.90 -3.32 5.92
C LEU A 87 14.52 -3.07 7.30
N PRO A 88 15.70 -2.44 7.40
CA PRO A 88 16.28 -2.11 8.69
C PRO A 88 15.36 -1.14 9.43
N LYS A 89 15.12 -1.41 10.73
CA LYS A 89 14.33 -0.59 11.67
C LYS A 89 14.95 0.80 11.95
N ARG A 90 15.39 1.53 10.93
CA ARG A 90 16.18 2.77 11.06
C ARG A 90 15.37 4.06 10.92
N LEU A 91 14.10 4.06 11.31
CA LEU A 91 13.30 5.29 11.42
C LEU A 91 12.63 5.51 12.80
N SER A 92 13.09 4.84 13.86
CA SER A 92 12.60 5.09 15.24
C SER A 92 13.57 5.92 16.12
N ALA A 93 14.65 6.47 15.58
CA ALA A 93 15.62 7.22 16.38
C ALA A 93 15.95 8.59 15.76
N ALA A 94 14.93 9.41 15.55
CA ALA A 94 15.10 10.83 15.25
C ALA A 94 14.40 11.68 16.32
N GLY A 95 15.15 12.00 17.38
CA GLY A 95 15.08 13.31 18.02
C GLY A 95 13.96 13.58 19.03
N THR A 96 14.01 12.95 20.21
CA THR A 96 13.50 13.62 21.41
C THR A 96 14.50 14.69 21.84
N ARG A 97 14.46 15.87 21.20
CA ARG A 97 15.09 17.07 21.77
C ARG A 97 14.29 17.44 23.02
N ARG A 98 14.77 16.99 24.19
CA ARG A 98 14.35 17.55 25.48
C ARG A 98 14.83 19.00 25.53
N HIS A 99 13.95 19.94 25.24
CA HIS A 99 14.15 21.33 25.62
C HIS A 99 14.09 21.41 27.15
N ARG A 100 15.23 21.60 27.80
CA ARG A 100 15.34 21.94 29.22
C ARG A 100 15.06 23.45 29.35
N PRO A 101 14.12 23.91 30.18
CA PRO A 101 13.93 25.34 30.40
C PRO A 101 15.15 25.89 31.14
N ARG A 102 15.68 27.01 30.65
CA ARG A 102 16.77 27.75 31.27
C ARG A 102 16.17 28.58 32.40
N HIS A 103 16.49 28.25 33.65
CA HIS A 103 16.08 29.02 34.82
C HIS A 103 16.73 30.42 34.73
N ARG A 104 15.91 31.47 34.72
CA ARG A 104 16.35 32.87 34.74
C ARG A 104 16.50 33.27 36.21
N ASN A 105 17.73 33.47 36.66
CA ASN A 105 17.98 34.06 37.97
C ASN A 105 17.84 35.59 37.85
N THR A 106 16.84 36.15 38.52
CA THR A 106 16.76 37.58 38.85
C THR A 106 17.72 37.90 39.99
N PRO A 107 18.52 38.98 39.92
CA PRO A 107 19.25 39.44 41.10
C PRO A 107 18.28 40.14 42.06
N ALA A 108 18.32 39.76 43.33
CA ALA A 108 17.66 40.49 44.40
C ALA A 108 18.48 41.75 44.72
N SER A 109 17.82 42.90 44.70
CA SER A 109 18.34 44.16 45.24
C SER A 109 18.44 44.07 46.76
N THR A 110 19.60 44.39 47.32
CA THR A 110 19.76 45.19 48.54
C THR A 110 21.16 45.78 48.53
#